data_AF-A0A4R1ZPP1-F1
#
_entry.id   AF-A0A4R1ZPP1-F1
#
_cell.length_a   1.000
_cell.length_b   1.000
_cell.length_c   1.000
_cell.angle_alpha   90.00
_cell.angle_beta   90.00
_cell.angle_gamma   90.00
#
_symmetry.space_group_name_H-M   'P 1'
#
loop_
_entity.id
_entity.type
_entity.pdbx_description
1 polymer ?
#
loop_
_entity_poly.entity_id
_entity_poly.type
_entity_poly.pdbx_seq_one_letter_code
_entity_poly.pdbx_strand_id
1 'polypeptide(L)'
;MSKKFIIDGTKISSYEDFCREFSAIVLSGKHQWNGNLDAFNDILRGGFGDIEDNEPLTIIWKGSSTLKESLGYTETIKILEERLLKCHPTNVPRV
;
A
#
# COMPACT_ATOMS: atom_id res chain seq x y z
N MET A 1 -22.12 8.65 7.57
CA MET A 1 -21.75 7.22 7.49
C MET A 1 -20.27 7.17 7.17
N SER A 2 -19.48 6.30 7.81
CA SER A 2 -18.05 6.18 7.49
C SER A 2 -17.84 5.52 6.13
N LYS A 3 -16.87 6.00 5.34
CA LYS A 3 -16.53 5.36 4.06
C LYS A 3 -16.04 3.93 4.29
N LYS A 4 -16.39 3.05 3.35
CA LYS A 4 -16.05 1.63 3.44
C LYS A 4 -15.47 1.14 2.13
N PHE A 5 -14.24 0.66 2.20
CA PHE A 5 -13.51 0.09 1.08
C PHE A 5 -13.32 -1.40 1.32
N ILE A 6 -13.48 -2.21 0.26
CA ILE A 6 -13.27 -3.65 0.31
C ILE A 6 -12.20 -3.97 -0.70
N ILE A 7 -11.08 -4.49 -0.22
CA ILE A 7 -9.96 -4.92 -1.07
C ILE A 7 -9.94 -6.45 -1.07
N ASP A 8 -9.88 -7.02 -2.26
CA ASP A 8 -9.80 -8.45 -2.47
C ASP A 8 -8.34 -8.90 -2.53
N GLY A 9 -7.83 -9.38 -1.39
CA GLY A 9 -6.46 -9.86 -1.25
C GLY A 9 -6.11 -11.06 -2.12
N THR A 10 -7.10 -11.77 -2.66
CA THR A 10 -6.85 -12.90 -3.58
C THR A 10 -6.36 -12.45 -4.96
N LYS A 11 -6.52 -11.16 -5.29
CA LYS A 11 -6.03 -10.55 -6.53
C LYS A 11 -4.63 -9.96 -6.42
N ILE A 12 -4.04 -10.00 -5.23
CA ILE A 12 -2.76 -9.36 -4.93
C ILE A 12 -1.70 -10.45 -4.81
N SER A 13 -0.78 -10.47 -5.78
CA SER A 13 0.32 -11.43 -5.83
C SER A 13 1.69 -10.82 -5.56
N SER A 14 1.77 -9.48 -5.56
CA SER A 14 2.98 -8.69 -5.34
C SER A 14 2.68 -7.37 -4.65
N TYR A 15 3.71 -6.66 -4.22
CA TYR A 15 3.57 -5.32 -3.68
C TYR A 15 3.13 -4.28 -4.73
N GLU A 16 3.48 -4.50 -6.00
CA GLU A 16 3.00 -3.67 -7.11
C GLU A 16 1.48 -3.84 -7.31
N ASP A 17 0.98 -5.09 -7.30
CA ASP A 17 -0.45 -5.37 -7.34
C ASP A 17 -1.17 -4.70 -6.17
N PHE A 18 -0.57 -4.73 -4.98
CA PHE A 18 -1.11 -4.08 -3.80
C PHE A 18 -1.27 -2.58 -4.02
N CYS A 19 -0.22 -1.91 -4.49
CA CYS A 19 -0.25 -0.47 -4.77
C CYS A 19 -1.32 -0.11 -5.81
N ARG A 20 -1.45 -0.92 -6.86
CA ARG A 20 -2.44 -0.76 -7.93
C ARG A 20 -3.88 -0.95 -7.42
N GLU A 21 -4.16 -2.06 -6.76
CA GLU A 21 -5.50 -2.36 -6.21
C GLU A 21 -5.91 -1.34 -5.15
N PHE A 22 -4.98 -0.95 -4.26
CA PHE A 22 -5.25 0.07 -3.25
C PHE A 22 -5.59 1.42 -3.90
N SER A 23 -4.81 1.85 -4.89
CA SER A 23 -5.05 3.11 -5.60
C SER A 23 -6.39 3.11 -6.34
N ALA A 24 -6.74 2.01 -6.99
CA ALA A 24 -8.00 1.87 -7.69
C ALA A 24 -9.21 1.94 -6.74
N ILE A 25 -9.13 1.27 -5.58
CA ILE A 25 -10.26 1.10 -4.67
C ILE A 25 -10.38 2.25 -3.67
N VAL A 26 -9.29 2.61 -3.00
CA VAL A 26 -9.31 3.56 -1.87
C VAL A 26 -9.10 5.00 -2.35
N LEU A 27 -8.28 5.19 -3.39
CA LEU A 27 -8.04 6.52 -3.98
C LEU A 27 -8.95 6.81 -5.18
N SER A 28 -9.93 5.92 -5.43
CA SER A 28 -10.90 6.02 -6.52
C SER A 28 -10.26 6.15 -7.91
N GLY A 29 -9.02 5.70 -8.08
CA GLY A 29 -8.22 5.89 -9.29
C GLY A 29 -7.84 7.35 -9.61
N LYS A 30 -8.21 8.32 -8.76
CA LYS A 30 -7.87 9.74 -8.93
C LYS A 30 -6.40 10.04 -8.59
N HIS A 31 -5.83 9.21 -7.73
CA HIS A 31 -4.42 9.24 -7.36
C HIS A 31 -3.81 7.86 -7.48
N GLN A 32 -2.50 7.83 -7.68
CA GLN A 32 -1.72 6.61 -7.73
C GLN A 32 -0.69 6.61 -6.60
N TRP A 33 -0.80 5.65 -5.71
CA TRP A 33 0.20 5.35 -4.71
C TRP A 33 1.24 4.38 -5.27
N ASN A 34 2.52 4.73 -5.15
CA ASN A 34 3.65 3.98 -5.73
C ASN A 34 4.54 3.33 -4.65
N GLY A 35 3.94 2.86 -3.55
CA GLY A 35 4.63 2.01 -2.58
C GLY A 35 5.54 2.70 -1.56
N ASN A 36 5.56 4.03 -1.50
CA ASN A 36 6.22 4.73 -0.40
C ASN A 36 5.34 4.65 0.87
N LEU A 37 5.89 4.13 1.97
CA LEU A 37 5.13 3.91 3.21
C LEU A 37 4.83 5.20 4.00
N ASP A 38 5.64 6.25 3.86
CA ASP A 38 5.35 7.56 4.44
C ASP A 38 4.13 8.18 3.72
N ALA A 39 4.12 8.13 2.39
CA ALA A 39 2.98 8.52 1.58
C ALA A 39 1.74 7.67 1.88
N PHE A 40 1.91 6.37 2.16
CA PHE A 40 0.80 5.51 2.58
C PHE A 40 0.20 5.98 3.90
N ASN A 41 1.04 6.34 4.88
CA ASN A 41 0.58 6.92 6.14
C ASN A 41 -0.18 8.24 5.92
N ASP A 42 0.27 9.11 5.02
CA ASP A 42 -0.45 10.34 4.68
C ASP A 42 -1.80 10.05 4.03
N ILE A 43 -1.85 9.10 3.10
CA ILE A 43 -3.10 8.66 2.45
C ILE A 43 -4.12 8.18 3.47
N LEU A 44 -3.70 7.42 4.48
CA LEU A 44 -4.59 6.90 5.52
C LEU A 44 -5.17 8.00 6.45
N ARG A 45 -4.61 9.21 6.44
CA ARG A 45 -5.16 10.38 7.17
C ARG A 45 -6.28 11.10 6.42
N GLY A 46 -6.48 10.78 5.14
CA GLY A 46 -7.45 11.44 4.28
C GLY A 46 -6.84 12.57 3.45
N GLY A 47 -7.68 13.27 2.67
CA GLY A 47 -7.26 14.32 1.73
C GLY A 47 -6.94 13.82 0.33
N PHE A 48 -7.21 12.53 0.04
CA PHE A 48 -6.93 11.89 -1.24
C PHE A 48 -8.13 11.12 -1.77
N GLY A 49 -8.29 11.14 -3.09
CA GLY A 49 -9.36 10.39 -3.77
C GLY A 49 -10.73 10.99 -3.46
N ASP A 50 -11.54 10.24 -2.72
CA ASP A 50 -12.83 10.73 -2.22
C ASP A 50 -12.84 10.85 -0.69
N ILE A 51 -11.71 10.68 0.00
CA ILE A 51 -11.63 10.71 1.46
C ILE A 51 -11.26 12.11 1.89
N GLU A 52 -12.09 12.76 2.71
CA GLU A 52 -11.79 14.07 3.28
C GLU A 52 -10.78 13.96 4.44
N ASP A 53 -10.10 15.06 4.77
CA ASP A 53 -9.14 15.09 5.88
C ASP A 53 -9.78 14.68 7.21
N ASN A 54 -9.17 13.70 7.88
CA ASN A 54 -9.64 13.12 9.15
C ASN A 54 -11.05 12.49 9.07
N GLU A 55 -11.54 12.14 7.88
CA GLU A 55 -12.81 11.42 7.72
C GLU A 55 -12.68 9.97 8.25
N PRO A 56 -13.58 9.50 9.13
CA PRO A 56 -13.59 8.11 9.55
C PRO A 56 -13.85 7.17 8.37
N LEU A 57 -12.98 6.18 8.20
CA LEU A 57 -13.09 5.17 7.14
C LEU A 57 -12.84 3.76 7.68
N THR A 58 -13.29 2.77 6.92
CA THR A 58 -13.06 1.35 7.19
C THR A 58 -12.54 0.68 5.93
N ILE A 59 -11.38 0.03 6.02
CA ILE A 59 -10.83 -0.80 4.95
C ILE A 59 -10.97 -2.26 5.38
N ILE A 60 -11.64 -3.06 4.56
CA ILE A 60 -11.81 -4.50 4.77
C ILE A 60 -10.93 -5.26 3.78
N TRP A 61 -10.07 -6.11 4.33
CA TRP A 61 -9.24 -7.04 3.58
C TRP A 61 -9.92 -8.40 3.49
N LYS A 62 -10.36 -8.79 2.29
CA LYS A 62 -10.77 -10.17 2.02
C LYS A 62 -9.54 -11.00 1.66
N GLY A 63 -9.53 -12.29 2.00
CA GLY A 63 -8.40 -13.17 1.66
C GLY A 63 -7.10 -12.79 2.37
N SER A 64 -7.18 -12.34 3.63
CA SER A 64 -6.01 -11.85 4.38
C SER A 64 -4.89 -12.88 4.52
N SER A 65 -5.20 -14.18 4.54
CA SER A 65 -4.18 -15.25 4.56
C SER A 65 -3.35 -15.26 3.28
N THR A 66 -4.01 -15.24 2.11
CA THR A 66 -3.34 -15.13 0.80
C THR A 66 -2.54 -13.84 0.71
N LEU A 67 -3.12 -12.71 1.12
CA LEU A 67 -2.44 -11.42 1.10
C LEU A 67 -1.18 -11.42 1.99
N LYS A 68 -1.24 -12.08 3.15
CA LYS A 68 -0.10 -12.21 4.07
C LYS A 68 1.02 -13.04 3.46
N GLU A 69 0.71 -14.07 2.68
CA GLU A 69 1.70 -14.84 1.94
C GLU A 69 2.31 -14.00 0.80
N SER A 70 1.48 -13.30 0.02
CA SER A 70 1.93 -12.46 -1.10
C SER A 70 2.77 -11.26 -0.66
N LEU A 71 2.42 -10.60 0.45
CA LEU A 71 3.12 -9.41 0.97
C LEU A 71 4.04 -9.74 2.14
N GLY A 72 4.35 -11.01 2.34
CA GLY A 72 5.17 -11.49 3.46
C GLY A 72 6.66 -11.16 3.31
N TYR A 73 7.48 -11.89 4.05
CA TYR A 73 8.92 -11.65 4.09
C TYR A 73 9.60 -11.76 2.73
N THR A 74 9.20 -12.73 1.89
CA THR A 74 9.79 -12.90 0.55
C THR A 74 9.63 -11.65 -0.31
N GLU A 75 8.45 -11.03 -0.30
CA GLU A 75 8.20 -9.81 -1.06
C GLU A 75 8.90 -8.60 -0.42
N THR A 76 8.93 -8.55 0.91
CA THR A 76 9.65 -7.51 1.66
C THR A 76 11.15 -7.52 1.33
N ILE A 77 11.77 -8.71 1.26
CA ILE A 77 13.19 -8.87 0.90
C ILE A 77 13.45 -8.28 -0.49
N LYS A 78 12.63 -8.60 -1.50
CA LYS A 78 12.79 -8.05 -2.85
C LYS A 78 12.76 -6.52 -2.84
N ILE A 79 11.81 -5.92 -2.12
CA ILE A 79 11.69 -4.45 -2.00
C ILE A 79 12.96 -3.85 -1.37
N LEU A 80 13.48 -4.49 -0.31
CA LEU A 80 14.69 -4.02 0.36
C LEU A 80 15.93 -4.17 -0.51
N GLU A 81 16.08 -5.29 -1.22
CA GLU A 81 17.15 -5.53 -2.19
C GLU A 81 17.12 -4.48 -3.31
N GLU A 82 15.96 -4.20 -3.88
CA GLU A 82 15.81 -3.12 -4.87
C GLU A 82 16.15 -1.74 -4.30
N ARG A 83 15.79 -1.49 -3.04
CA ARG A 83 16.11 -0.23 -2.36
C ARG A 83 17.61 -0.11 -2.13
N LEU A 84 18.31 -1.18 -1.75
CA LEU A 84 19.77 -1.21 -1.58
C LEU A 84 20.48 -0.81 -2.88
N LEU A 85 19.97 -1.25 -4.04
CA LEU A 85 20.54 -0.91 -5.35
C LEU A 85 20.36 0.56 -5.75
N LYS A 86 19.33 1.24 -5.24
CA LYS A 86 18.94 2.60 -5.65
C LYS A 86 19.23 3.67 -4.60
N CYS A 87 19.46 3.28 -3.34
CA CYS A 87 19.69 4.23 -2.26
C CYS A 87 21.07 4.89 -2.35
N HIS A 88 21.21 6.07 -1.73
CA HIS A 88 22.51 6.70 -1.60
C HIS A 88 23.45 5.78 -0.77
N PRO A 89 24.73 5.62 -1.12
CA PRO A 89 25.63 4.67 -0.45
C PRO A 89 25.73 4.85 1.08
N THR A 90 25.63 6.08 1.58
CA THR A 90 25.67 6.36 3.03
C THR A 90 24.44 5.84 3.79
N ASN A 91 23.37 5.48 3.09
CA ASN A 91 22.14 4.95 3.66
C ASN A 91 22.05 3.43 3.60
N VAL A 92 22.98 2.74 2.90
CA VAL A 92 23.04 1.27 2.85
C VAL A 92 22.95 0.62 4.23
N PRO A 93 23.63 1.11 5.30
CA PRO A 93 23.51 0.51 6.64
C PRO A 93 22.14 0.69 7.32
N ARG A 94 21.23 1.47 6.72
CA ARG A 94 19.91 1.83 7.26
C ARG A 94 18.76 1.29 6.39
N VAL A 95 19.07 0.65 5.27
CA VAL A 95 18.12 -0.08 4.43
C VAL A 95 18.13 -1.52 4.88
#